data_AF-A0A640RYP7-F1
#
_entry.id   AF-A0A640RYP7-F1
#
_cell.length_a   1.000
_cell.length_b   1.000
_cell.length_c   1.000
_cell.angle_alpha   90.00
_cell.angle_beta   90.00
_cell.angle_gamma   90.00
#
_symmetry.space_group_name_H-M   'P 1'
#
loop_
_entity.id
_entity.type
_entity.pdbx_description
1 polymer ?
#
loop_
_entity_poly.entity_id
_entity_poly.type
_entity_poly.pdbx_seq_one_letter_code
_entity_poly.pdbx_strand_id
1 'polypeptide(L)' 'MCDPGPPTWIAPPAKPTGEALIRAKLAEYRSMCEERDRLILEAKKEGLSEVAIAELSGHSRNTVRSVLKNHGIG' A
#
# COMPACT_ATOMS: atom_id res chain seq x y z
N MET A 1 -16.47 -12.58 51.97
CA MET A 1 -17.12 -11.73 50.94
C MET A 1 -16.54 -12.17 49.61
N CYS A 2 -17.28 -12.93 48.82
CA CYS A 2 -16.80 -13.37 47.50
C CYS A 2 -17.10 -12.25 46.50
N ASP A 3 -16.06 -11.78 45.83
CA ASP A 3 -16.13 -10.83 44.71
C ASP A 3 -16.78 -11.55 43.51
N PRO A 4 -17.90 -11.07 42.94
CA PRO A 4 -18.44 -11.65 41.73
C PRO A 4 -17.58 -11.19 40.56
N GLY A 5 -16.67 -12.06 40.12
CA GLY A 5 -15.90 -11.87 38.90
C GLY A 5 -16.82 -11.53 37.71
N PRO A 6 -16.32 -10.76 36.72
CA PRO A 6 -17.15 -10.21 35.66
C PRO A 6 -17.84 -11.32 34.85
N PRO A 7 -19.10 -11.11 34.42
CA PRO A 7 -19.86 -12.13 33.71
C PRO A 7 -19.24 -12.41 32.32
N THR A 8 -18.99 -13.69 32.05
CA THR A 8 -18.19 -14.19 30.93
C THR A 8 -18.92 -14.26 29.57
N TRP A 9 -19.96 -13.45 29.35
CA TRP A 9 -20.68 -13.43 28.06
C TRP A 9 -20.12 -12.39 27.07
N ILE A 10 -18.88 -11.92 27.24
CA ILE A 10 -18.21 -11.10 26.22
C ILE A 10 -18.18 -11.92 24.93
N ALA A 11 -19.06 -11.57 24.00
CA ALA A 11 -19.12 -12.19 22.69
C ALA A 11 -17.72 -12.09 22.07
N PRO A 12 -17.17 -13.18 21.48
CA PRO A 12 -15.89 -13.09 20.80
C PRO A 12 -15.97 -11.98 19.76
N PRO A 13 -14.90 -11.18 19.56
CA PRO A 13 -14.93 -10.09 18.59
C PRO A 13 -15.38 -10.66 17.25
N ALA A 14 -16.45 -10.08 16.70
CA ALA A 14 -17.01 -10.50 15.44
C ALA A 14 -15.88 -10.55 14.41
N LYS A 15 -15.61 -11.74 13.85
CA LYS A 15 -14.57 -11.91 12.82
C LYS A 15 -14.83 -10.85 11.75
N PRO A 16 -13.82 -10.06 11.33
CA PRO A 16 -14.03 -9.04 10.32
C PRO A 16 -14.67 -9.70 9.10
N THR A 17 -15.78 -9.13 8.63
CA THR A 17 -16.48 -9.62 7.46
C THR A 17 -15.53 -9.61 6.26
N GLY A 18 -15.78 -10.48 5.28
CA GLY A 18 -14.96 -10.52 4.06
C GLY A 18 -14.83 -9.14 3.41
N GLU A 19 -15.89 -8.34 3.43
CA GLU A 19 -15.88 -6.97 2.92
C GLU A 19 -14.89 -6.06 3.68
N ALA A 20 -14.91 -6.07 5.01
CA ALA A 20 -14.01 -5.25 5.82
C ALA A 20 -12.54 -5.61 5.56
N LEU A 21 -12.24 -6.90 5.43
CA LEU A 21 -10.90 -7.38 5.11
C LEU A 21 -10.44 -6.93 3.71
N ILE A 22 -11.31 -7.02 2.71
CA ILE A 22 -10.98 -6.58 1.34
C ILE A 22 -10.77 -5.06 1.30
N ARG A 23 -11.60 -4.27 1.98
CA ARG A 23 -11.41 -2.81 2.08
C ARG A 23 -10.05 -2.46 2.70
N ALA A 24 -9.66 -3.15 3.78
CA ALA A 24 -8.35 -2.94 4.41
C ALA A 24 -7.19 -3.26 3.46
N LYS A 25 -7.26 -4.40 2.75
CA LYS A 25 -6.24 -4.79 1.76
C LYS A 25 -6.13 -3.81 0.58
N LEU A 26 -7.25 -3.27 0.11
CA LEU A 26 -7.24 -2.26 -0.96
C LEU A 26 -6.62 -0.94 -0.48
N ALA A 27 -6.86 -0.54 0.77
CA ALA A 27 -6.23 0.64 1.35
C ALA A 27 -4.71 0.46 1.49
N GLU A 28 -4.26 -0.70 1.97
CA GLU A 28 -2.84 -1.06 2.05
C GLU A 28 -2.19 -1.08 0.65
N TYR A 29 -2.87 -1.68 -0.33
CA TYR A 29 -2.42 -1.69 -1.72
C TYR A 29 -2.24 -0.29 -2.30
N ARG A 30 -3.19 0.61 -2.01
CA ARG A 30 -3.07 2.02 -2.41
C ARG A 30 -1.84 2.68 -1.79
N SER A 31 -1.60 2.48 -0.50
CA SER A 31 -0.41 3.03 0.17
C SER A 31 0.90 2.51 -0.45
N MET A 32 0.95 1.23 -0.82
CA MET A 32 2.12 0.67 -1.52
C MET A 32 2.32 1.29 -2.91
N CYS A 33 1.24 1.60 -3.63
CA CYS A 33 1.33 2.29 -4.92
C CYS A 33 1.85 3.73 -4.76
N GLU A 34 1.41 4.43 -3.71
CA GLU A 34 1.89 5.79 -3.41
C GLU A 34 3.40 5.79 -3.04
N GLU A 35 3.86 4.79 -2.28
CA GLU A 35 5.28 4.57 -2.01
C GLU A 35 6.08 4.30 -3.30
N ARG A 36 5.59 3.39 -4.15
CA ARG A 36 6.20 3.10 -5.46
C ARG A 36 6.37 4.38 -6.27
N ASP A 37 5.32 5.19 -6.37
CA ASP A 37 5.33 6.39 -7.19
C ASP A 37 6.34 7.41 -6.64
N ARG A 38 6.42 7.59 -5.32
CA ARG A 38 7.46 8.42 -4.69
C ARG A 38 8.87 7.93 -5.04
N LEU A 39 9.16 6.64 -4.90
CA LEU A 39 10.48 6.08 -5.20
C LEU A 39 10.86 6.24 -6.67
N ILE A 40 9.91 6.06 -7.59
CA ILE A 40 10.12 6.31 -9.04
C ILE A 40 10.52 7.78 -9.28
N LEU A 41 9.82 8.72 -8.64
CA LEU A 41 10.09 10.15 -8.78
C LEU A 41 11.44 10.56 -8.20
N GLU A 42 11.80 10.04 -7.02
CA GLU A 42 13.10 10.27 -6.39
C GLU A 42 14.23 9.71 -7.25
N ALA A 43 14.12 8.46 -7.70
CA ALA A 43 15.10 7.85 -8.59
C ALA A 43 15.31 8.66 -9.88
N LYS A 44 14.23 9.19 -10.47
CA LYS A 44 14.32 10.04 -11.65
C LYS A 44 15.02 11.37 -11.35
N LYS A 45 14.78 11.98 -10.19
CA LYS A 45 15.47 13.22 -9.74
C LYS A 45 16.97 12.98 -9.51
N GLU A 46 17.34 11.81 -9.01
CA GLU A 46 18.75 11.38 -8.87
C GLU A 46 19.41 10.98 -10.21
N GLY A 47 18.69 11.10 -11.33
CA GLY A 47 19.23 10.89 -12.66
C GLY A 47 19.20 9.45 -13.16
N LEU A 48 18.49 8.53 -12.50
CA LEU A 48 18.34 7.17 -13.01
C LEU A 48 17.53 7.17 -14.32
N SER A 49 17.94 6.29 -15.23
CA SER A 49 17.19 6.06 -16.47
C SER A 49 15.90 5.31 -16.19
N GLU A 50 14.89 5.51 -17.04
CA GLU A 50 13.60 4.79 -16.92
C GLU A 50 13.77 3.26 -17.01
N VAL A 51 14.80 2.80 -17.72
CA VAL A 51 15.15 1.37 -17.84
C VAL A 51 15.63 0.84 -16.50
N ALA A 52 16.59 1.52 -15.86
CA ALA A 52 17.13 1.12 -14.57
C ALA A 52 16.05 1.15 -13.48
N ILE A 53 15.19 2.18 -13.48
CA ILE A 53 14.06 2.26 -12.54
C ILE A 53 13.12 1.06 -12.73
N ALA A 54 12.77 0.72 -13.97
CA ALA A 54 11.88 -0.39 -14.28
C ALA A 54 12.45 -1.75 -13.82
N GLU A 55 13.75 -1.98 -14.04
CA GLU A 55 14.45 -3.20 -13.61
C GLU A 55 14.50 -3.32 -12.09
N LEU A 56 14.86 -2.24 -11.39
CA LEU A 56 14.98 -2.23 -9.93
C LEU A 56 13.62 -2.31 -9.23
N SER A 57 12.59 -1.65 -9.77
CA SER A 57 11.26 -1.65 -9.17
C SER A 57 10.44 -2.88 -9.55
N GLY A 58 10.93 -3.74 -10.47
CA GLY A 58 10.17 -4.89 -10.97
C GLY A 58 8.91 -4.51 -11.76
N HIS A 59 8.91 -3.33 -12.40
CA HIS A 59 7.76 -2.84 -13.16
C HIS A 59 8.08 -2.68 -14.64
N SER A 60 7.05 -2.67 -15.47
CA SER A 60 7.25 -2.37 -16.89
C SER A 60 7.71 -0.92 -17.06
N ARG A 61 8.54 -0.66 -18.09
CA ARG A 61 8.90 0.71 -18.47
C ARG A 61 7.68 1.59 -18.75
N ASN A 62 6.59 1.00 -19.25
CA ASN A 62 5.35 1.72 -19.49
C ASN A 62 4.72 2.22 -18.18
N THR A 63 4.77 1.41 -17.12
CA THR A 63 4.31 1.80 -15.78
C THR A 63 5.12 2.98 -15.26
N VAL A 64 6.46 2.88 -15.32
CA VAL A 64 7.36 3.97 -14.89
C VAL A 64 7.07 5.26 -15.65
N ARG A 65 6.97 5.19 -16.99
CA ARG A 65 6.64 6.36 -17.83
C ARG A 65 5.29 6.97 -17.51
N SER A 66 4.28 6.13 -17.24
CA SER A 66 2.94 6.60 -16.86
C SER A 66 2.99 7.39 -15.54
N VAL A 67 3.68 6.85 -14.54
CA VAL A 67 3.87 7.52 -13.24
C VAL A 67 4.58 8.86 -13.43
N LEU A 68 5.74 8.86 -14.11
CA LEU A 68 6.50 10.08 -14.35
C LEU A 68 5.66 11.16 -15.09
N LYS A 69 4.93 10.75 -16.13
CA LYS A 69 4.02 11.64 -16.88
C LYS A 69 2.90 12.22 -16.02
N ASN A 70 2.25 11.40 -15.20
CA ASN A 70 1.16 11.84 -14.33
C ASN A 70 1.61 12.88 -13.30
N HIS A 71 2.90 12.87 -12.95
CA HIS A 71 3.53 13.83 -12.04
C HIS A 71 4.25 14.98 -12.76
N GLY A 72 4.13 15.10 -14.08
CA GLY A 72 4.71 16.20 -14.86
C GLY A 72 6.22 16.13 -15.07
N ILE A 73 6.84 14.98 -14.80
CA ILE A 73 8.26 14.72 -15.09
C ILE A 73 8.28 13.91 -16.39
N GLY A 74 8.45 14.58 -17.54
CA GLY A 74 8.39 13.96 -18.86
C GLY A 74 9.47 14.48 -19.78
#